data_AF-A0A9P5WZS8-F1
#
_entry.id   AF-A0A9P5WZS8-F1
#
_cell.length_a   1.000
_cell.length_b   1.000
_cell.length_c   1.000
_cell.angle_alpha   90.00
_cell.angle_beta   90.00
_cell.angle_gamma   90.00
#
_symmetry.space_group_name_H-M   'P 1'
#
loop_
_entity.id
_entity.type
_entity.pdbx_description
1 polymer ?
#
loop_
_entity_poly.entity_id
_entity_poly.type
_entity_poly.pdbx_seq_one_letter_code
_entity_poly.pdbx_strand_id
1 'polypeptide(L)'
;MSLPPQKSAKDLAQDRERSSSLDKHRAAMFVLTQKDRPIPSLQEMKDDLAKDDLTSIKDRIVTAKTDHKSNLERMYAAHAEEYLDDQRLRRESREEYARQPDSSSRLAEWSEKRDPLSVDHHYLFALGTTITNERLRHTAHLYQLELTRKDIETRIDEERRRRDAQFPLSLAEFQAKPRDIQIRIATWLSADNIKKERMMNEFGWVWRQTKSLAWEYGTNEEFKTGILRLLETLDSRDPRKKPI
;
A
#
# COMPACT_ATOMS: atom_id res chain seq x y z
N MET A 1 -1.75 58.84 -17.47
CA MET A 1 -1.56 57.41 -17.11
C MET A 1 -1.52 56.61 -18.41
N SER A 2 -0.36 56.08 -18.79
CA SER A 2 -0.20 55.26 -19.99
C SER A 2 -0.46 53.80 -19.62
N LEU A 3 -1.29 53.09 -20.39
CA LEU A 3 -1.53 51.65 -20.17
C LEU A 3 -0.22 50.88 -20.39
N PRO A 4 0.07 49.84 -19.57
CA PRO A 4 1.26 49.03 -19.77
C PRO A 4 1.21 48.35 -21.15
N PRO A 5 2.36 48.20 -21.83
CA PRO A 5 2.42 47.57 -23.14
C PRO A 5 1.88 46.14 -23.06
N GLN A 6 0.89 45.81 -23.89
CA GLN A 6 0.36 44.45 -24.00
C GLN A 6 1.45 43.55 -24.59
N LYS A 7 1.87 42.54 -23.82
CA LYS A 7 2.82 41.51 -24.29
C LYS A 7 2.26 40.82 -25.54
N SER A 8 3.11 40.59 -26.53
CA SER A 8 2.69 39.86 -27.72
C SER A 8 2.42 38.39 -27.40
N ALA A 9 1.62 37.70 -28.21
CA ALA A 9 1.37 36.28 -28.04
C ALA A 9 2.66 35.43 -28.09
N LYS A 10 3.69 35.91 -28.80
CA LYS A 10 5.01 35.26 -28.86
C LYS A 10 5.77 35.41 -27.54
N ASP A 11 5.71 36.58 -26.91
CA ASP A 11 6.36 36.82 -25.61
C ASP A 11 5.72 35.95 -24.52
N LEU A 12 4.39 35.83 -24.52
CA LEU A 12 3.67 34.97 -23.58
C LEU A 12 4.01 33.48 -23.76
N ALA A 13 4.19 33.02 -25.01
CA ALA A 13 4.60 31.64 -25.29
C ALA A 13 6.03 31.36 -24.79
N GLN A 14 6.96 32.30 -25.02
CA GLN A 14 8.34 32.19 -24.56
C GLN A 14 8.45 32.22 -23.04
N ASP A 15 7.66 33.06 -22.37
CA ASP A 15 7.58 33.10 -20.90
C ASP A 15 7.08 31.76 -20.33
N ARG A 16 6.07 31.14 -20.96
CA ARG A 16 5.57 29.81 -20.56
C ARG A 16 6.63 28.72 -20.72
N GLU A 17 7.36 28.74 -21.83
CA GLU A 17 8.42 27.75 -22.10
C GLU A 17 9.58 27.88 -21.09
N ARG A 18 9.97 29.11 -20.75
CA ARG A 18 10.95 29.39 -19.70
C ARG A 18 10.49 28.89 -18.34
N SER A 19 9.25 29.20 -17.95
CA SER A 19 8.66 28.69 -16.69
C SER A 19 8.68 27.17 -16.66
N SER A 20 8.22 26.51 -17.73
CA SER A 20 8.21 25.05 -17.81
C SER A 20 9.61 24.44 -17.70
N SER A 21 10.62 25.09 -18.30
CA SER A 21 12.00 24.63 -18.23
C SER A 21 12.58 24.77 -16.83
N LEU A 22 12.27 25.86 -16.13
CA LEU A 22 12.66 26.06 -14.73
C LEU A 22 11.99 25.03 -13.81
N ASP A 23 10.71 24.73 -14.01
CA ASP A 23 9.98 23.75 -13.22
C ASP A 23 10.56 22.34 -13.41
N LYS A 24 10.90 21.97 -14.65
CA LYS A 24 11.59 20.70 -14.95
C LYS A 24 12.96 20.62 -14.30
N HIS A 25 13.73 21.69 -14.36
CA HIS A 25 15.04 21.76 -13.72
C HIS A 25 14.92 21.62 -12.20
N ARG A 26 13.99 22.34 -11.57
CA ARG A 26 13.70 22.21 -10.13
C ARG A 26 13.31 20.79 -9.75
N ALA A 27 12.40 20.18 -10.50
CA ALA A 27 12.00 18.79 -10.27
C ALA A 27 13.18 17.82 -10.39
N ALA A 28 14.05 18.00 -11.39
CA ALA A 28 15.25 17.18 -11.56
C ALA A 28 16.23 17.37 -10.39
N MET A 29 16.49 18.60 -9.98
CA MET A 29 17.37 18.91 -8.84
C MET A 29 16.82 18.34 -7.53
N PHE A 30 15.50 18.42 -7.32
CA PHE A 30 14.87 17.80 -6.17
C PHE A 30 15.05 16.27 -6.17
N VAL A 31 14.87 15.63 -7.33
CA VAL A 31 15.09 14.18 -7.45
C VAL A 31 16.54 13.82 -7.14
N LEU A 32 17.50 14.56 -7.69
CA LEU A 32 18.93 14.29 -7.51
C LEU A 32 19.42 14.55 -6.09
N THR A 33 18.89 15.57 -5.41
CA THR A 33 19.38 15.97 -4.07
C THR A 33 18.57 15.36 -2.93
N GLN A 34 17.25 15.21 -3.09
CA GLN A 34 16.35 14.80 -2.00
C GLN A 34 15.83 13.37 -2.15
N LYS A 35 15.81 12.83 -3.37
CA LYS A 35 15.40 11.44 -3.67
C LYS A 35 16.57 10.55 -4.09
N ASP A 36 17.80 10.92 -3.73
CA ASP A 36 18.95 10.04 -3.94
C ASP A 36 18.73 8.74 -3.17
N ARG A 37 18.48 7.68 -3.93
CA ARG A 37 18.31 6.32 -3.43
C ARG A 37 19.29 5.47 -4.22
N PRO A 38 20.09 4.64 -3.55
CA PRO A 38 20.97 3.72 -4.26
C PRO A 38 20.11 2.86 -5.19
N ILE A 39 20.49 2.83 -6.47
CA ILE A 39 19.87 1.93 -7.43
C ILE A 39 20.25 0.51 -6.97
N PRO A 40 19.26 -0.36 -6.67
CA PRO A 40 19.56 -1.72 -6.26
C PRO A 40 20.33 -2.44 -7.36
N SER A 41 21.22 -3.33 -6.94
CA SER A 41 21.96 -4.20 -7.84
C SER A 41 21.01 -5.13 -8.60
N LEU A 42 21.46 -5.63 -9.75
CA LEU A 42 20.67 -6.58 -10.54
C LEU A 42 20.28 -7.84 -9.73
N GLN A 43 21.16 -8.26 -8.81
CA GLN A 43 20.90 -9.42 -7.95
C GLN A 43 19.78 -9.11 -6.95
N GLU A 44 19.83 -7.97 -6.28
CA GLU A 44 18.76 -7.54 -5.36
C GLU A 44 17.42 -7.40 -6.07
N MET A 45 17.40 -6.84 -7.27
CA MET A 45 16.17 -6.76 -8.07
C MET A 45 15.58 -8.13 -8.40
N LYS A 46 16.43 -9.12 -8.70
CA LYS A 46 15.99 -10.49 -8.97
C LYS A 46 15.46 -11.17 -7.71
N ASP A 47 16.14 -10.97 -6.58
CA ASP A 47 15.74 -11.55 -5.30
C ASP A 47 14.42 -10.95 -4.80
N ASP A 48 14.17 -9.66 -5.07
CA ASP A 48 12.89 -9.00 -4.78
C ASP A 48 11.75 -9.52 -5.66
N LEU A 49 12.01 -9.76 -6.95
CA LEU A 49 11.02 -10.35 -7.87
C LEU A 49 10.73 -11.82 -7.56
N ALA A 50 11.71 -12.56 -7.02
CA ALA A 50 11.52 -13.96 -6.66
C ALA A 50 10.64 -14.14 -5.41
N LYS A 51 10.51 -13.10 -4.57
CA LYS A 51 9.76 -13.13 -3.30
C LYS A 51 8.35 -12.53 -3.46
N ASP A 52 7.54 -13.04 -4.39
CA ASP A 52 6.12 -12.66 -4.50
C ASP A 52 5.24 -13.47 -3.52
N ASP A 53 5.65 -13.47 -2.26
CA ASP A 53 4.89 -14.07 -1.14
C ASP A 53 4.01 -13.03 -0.45
N LEU A 54 2.96 -13.48 0.23
CA LEU A 54 2.01 -12.60 0.92
C LEU A 54 2.67 -11.68 1.95
N THR A 55 3.69 -12.16 2.66
CA THR A 55 4.46 -11.36 3.63
C THR A 55 5.26 -10.27 2.92
N SER A 56 5.98 -10.62 1.86
CA SER A 56 6.75 -9.68 1.04
C SER A 56 5.89 -8.56 0.48
N ILE A 57 4.70 -8.85 -0.06
CA ILE A 57 3.80 -7.80 -0.57
C ILE A 57 3.27 -6.91 0.54
N LYS A 58 2.96 -7.46 1.72
CA LYS A 58 2.58 -6.64 2.89
C LYS A 58 3.73 -5.71 3.29
N ASP A 59 4.95 -6.21 3.33
CA ASP A 59 6.14 -5.42 3.65
C ASP A 59 6.39 -4.33 2.59
N ARG A 60 6.19 -4.63 1.30
CA ARG A 60 6.25 -3.65 0.21
C ARG A 60 5.19 -2.56 0.35
N ILE A 61 3.96 -2.90 0.75
CA ILE A 61 2.89 -1.92 1.02
C ILE A 61 3.29 -1.00 2.18
N VAL A 62 3.81 -1.56 3.28
CA VAL A 62 4.28 -0.76 4.42
C VAL A 62 5.42 0.16 3.98
N THR A 63 6.42 -0.39 3.30
CA THR A 63 7.57 0.36 2.78
C THR A 63 7.14 1.49 1.87
N ALA A 64 6.26 1.23 0.90
CA ALA A 64 5.73 2.24 -0.01
C ALA A 64 4.98 3.37 0.72
N LYS A 65 4.24 3.07 1.80
CA LYS A 65 3.58 4.08 2.65
C LYS A 65 4.60 4.92 3.41
N THR A 66 5.58 4.28 4.03
CA THR A 66 6.65 4.98 4.78
C THR A 66 7.49 5.86 3.88
N ASP A 67 7.82 5.36 2.69
CA ASP A 67 8.56 6.07 1.65
C ASP A 67 7.80 7.29 1.15
N HIS A 68 6.50 7.15 0.89
CA HIS A 68 5.69 8.28 0.45
C HIS A 68 5.62 9.37 1.51
N LYS A 69 5.42 9.00 2.78
CA LYS A 69 5.44 9.96 3.89
C LYS A 69 6.78 10.70 3.96
N SER A 70 7.90 9.96 3.95
CA SER A 70 9.24 10.57 3.99
C SER A 70 9.49 11.48 2.79
N ASN A 71 9.05 11.08 1.59
CA ASN A 71 9.19 11.90 0.39
C ASN A 71 8.35 13.19 0.48
N LEU A 72 7.13 13.14 1.02
CA LEU A 72 6.32 14.33 1.24
C LEU A 72 6.97 15.27 2.27
N GLU A 73 7.50 14.73 3.37
CA GLU A 73 8.21 15.54 4.38
C GLU A 73 9.42 16.26 3.79
N ARG A 74 10.26 15.58 3.00
CA ARG A 74 11.39 16.18 2.30
C ARG A 74 10.95 17.26 1.30
N MET A 75 9.88 16.99 0.56
CA MET A 75 9.32 17.94 -0.40
C MET A 75 8.80 19.19 0.30
N TYR A 76 8.05 19.05 1.39
CA TYR A 76 7.60 20.18 2.19
C TYR A 76 8.76 20.97 2.79
N ALA A 77 9.80 20.30 3.30
CA ALA A 77 10.98 20.95 3.83
C ALA A 77 11.72 21.77 2.76
N ALA A 78 11.95 21.18 1.57
CA ALA A 78 12.61 21.86 0.45
C ALA A 78 11.81 23.09 0.00
N HIS A 79 10.48 22.98 -0.13
CA HIS A 79 9.63 24.12 -0.51
C HIS A 79 9.53 25.19 0.58
N ALA A 80 9.64 24.82 1.85
CA ALA A 80 9.71 25.78 2.94
C ALA A 80 11.02 26.57 2.89
N GLU A 81 12.15 25.90 2.60
CA GLU A 81 13.45 26.55 2.42
C GLU A 81 13.45 27.50 1.21
N GLU A 82 12.98 27.04 0.05
CA GLU A 82 12.84 27.88 -1.16
C GLU A 82 11.98 29.13 -0.89
N TYR A 83 10.88 28.95 -0.14
CA TYR A 83 10.02 30.07 0.23
C TYR A 83 10.74 31.08 1.13
N LEU A 84 11.48 30.61 2.14
CA LEU A 84 12.22 31.49 3.05
C LEU A 84 13.34 32.24 2.33
N ASP A 85 14.05 31.59 1.41
CA ASP A 85 15.08 32.21 0.59
C ASP A 85 14.49 33.26 -0.35
N ASP A 86 13.36 32.97 -1.00
CA ASP A 86 12.67 33.96 -1.82
C ASP A 86 12.20 35.17 -0.98
N GLN A 87 11.66 34.95 0.23
CA GLN A 87 11.33 36.05 1.15
C GLN A 87 12.57 36.87 1.53
N ARG A 88 13.72 36.23 1.73
CA ARG A 88 14.99 36.92 2.02
C ARG A 88 15.43 37.78 0.84
N LEU A 89 15.48 37.22 -0.37
CA LEU A 89 15.84 37.94 -1.60
C LEU A 89 14.91 39.13 -1.87
N ARG A 90 13.60 38.98 -1.60
CA ARG A 90 12.64 40.09 -1.70
C ARG A 90 12.97 41.20 -0.71
N ARG A 91 13.33 40.87 0.52
CA ARG A 91 13.73 41.85 1.53
C ARG A 91 15.01 42.57 1.13
N GLU A 92 16.04 41.82 0.73
CA GLU A 92 17.33 42.37 0.30
C GLU A 92 17.16 43.30 -0.91
N SER A 93 16.39 42.88 -1.92
CA SER A 93 16.07 43.73 -3.08
C SER A 93 15.36 45.01 -2.63
N ARG A 94 14.37 44.92 -1.73
CA ARG A 94 13.67 46.10 -1.20
C ARG A 94 14.62 47.05 -0.46
N GLU A 95 15.53 46.51 0.34
CA GLU A 95 16.53 47.31 1.06
C GLU A 95 17.53 47.97 0.11
N GLU A 96 17.98 47.27 -0.93
CA GLU A 96 18.85 47.82 -1.98
C GLU A 96 18.17 48.98 -2.72
N TYR A 97 16.92 48.81 -3.11
CA TYR A 97 16.10 49.89 -3.70
C TYR A 97 15.96 51.09 -2.75
N ALA A 98 15.79 50.85 -1.45
CA ALA A 98 15.64 51.92 -0.45
C ALA A 98 16.91 52.77 -0.25
N ARG A 99 18.10 52.22 -0.53
CA ARG A 99 19.39 52.92 -0.42
C ARG A 99 19.70 53.87 -1.58
N GLN A 100 18.90 53.87 -2.65
CA GLN A 100 19.11 54.76 -3.78
C GLN A 100 18.73 56.22 -3.45
N PRO A 101 19.41 57.24 -4.00
CA PRO A 101 19.18 58.66 -3.67
C PRO A 101 17.75 59.19 -3.94
N ASP A 102 16.97 58.49 -4.77
CA ASP A 102 15.59 58.83 -5.17
C ASP A 102 14.56 57.79 -4.65
N SER A 103 14.86 57.16 -3.50
CA SER A 103 14.17 55.96 -3.06
C SER A 103 12.73 56.18 -2.62
N SER A 104 12.36 57.36 -2.09
CA SER A 104 11.01 57.57 -1.53
C SER A 104 9.90 57.47 -2.58
N SER A 105 10.08 58.03 -3.77
CA SER A 105 9.10 57.96 -4.86
C SER A 105 9.07 56.57 -5.50
N ARG A 106 10.25 55.94 -5.66
CA ARG A 106 10.40 54.61 -6.26
C ARG A 106 9.92 53.47 -5.37
N LEU A 107 10.02 53.59 -4.04
CA LEU A 107 9.53 52.58 -3.10
C LEU A 107 7.99 52.51 -3.11
N ALA A 108 7.33 53.67 -3.24
CA ALA A 108 5.88 53.75 -3.40
C ALA A 108 5.46 53.09 -4.72
N GLU A 109 6.14 53.40 -5.83
CA GLU A 109 5.88 52.77 -7.13
C GLU A 109 6.14 51.25 -7.12
N TRP A 110 7.19 50.79 -6.44
CA TRP A 110 7.48 49.37 -6.25
C TRP A 110 6.40 48.66 -5.42
N SER A 111 5.92 49.29 -4.35
CA SER A 111 4.87 48.76 -3.49
C SER A 111 3.49 48.79 -4.15
N GLU A 112 3.24 49.74 -5.05
CA GLU A 112 1.96 49.91 -5.76
C GLU A 112 1.87 48.99 -6.99
N LYS A 113 3.01 48.73 -7.66
CA LYS A 113 3.10 47.75 -8.77
C LYS A 113 3.07 46.30 -8.30
N ARG A 114 3.40 46.04 -7.03
CA ARG A 114 3.46 44.69 -6.48
C ARG A 114 2.26 44.47 -5.57
N ASP A 115 1.27 43.74 -6.07
CA ASP A 115 0.11 43.36 -5.29
C ASP A 115 0.55 42.49 -4.08
N PRO A 116 0.34 42.95 -2.83
CA PRO A 116 0.73 42.19 -1.64
C PRO A 116 -0.06 40.88 -1.48
N LEU A 117 -1.16 40.71 -2.22
CA LEU A 117 -1.91 39.45 -2.33
C LEU A 117 -1.46 38.57 -3.50
N SER A 118 -0.60 39.09 -4.39
CA SER A 118 0.17 38.29 -5.35
C SER A 118 1.35 37.64 -4.63
N VAL A 119 1.05 36.89 -3.56
CA VAL A 119 1.82 35.70 -3.24
C VAL A 119 1.83 34.89 -4.53
N ASP A 120 3.01 34.47 -5.01
CA ASP A 120 3.19 33.81 -6.30
C ASP A 120 2.17 32.69 -6.49
N HIS A 121 1.02 33.02 -7.08
CA HIS A 121 -0.04 32.08 -7.38
C HIS A 121 0.53 30.97 -8.26
N HIS A 122 1.53 31.30 -9.07
CA HIS A 122 2.28 30.37 -9.89
C HIS A 122 3.10 29.36 -9.06
N TYR A 123 3.77 29.79 -7.99
CA TYR A 123 4.51 28.90 -7.09
C TYR A 123 3.57 27.99 -6.30
N LEU A 124 2.52 28.55 -5.69
CA LEU A 124 1.53 27.76 -4.95
C LEU A 124 0.79 26.78 -5.86
N PHE A 125 0.49 27.19 -7.09
CA PHE A 125 -0.11 26.32 -8.10
C PHE A 125 0.84 25.20 -8.55
N ALA A 126 2.12 25.51 -8.80
CA ALA A 126 3.14 24.53 -9.17
C ALA A 126 3.37 23.51 -8.03
N LEU A 127 3.44 23.98 -6.78
CA LEU A 127 3.52 23.14 -5.60
C LEU A 127 2.30 22.23 -5.46
N GLY A 128 1.09 22.80 -5.59
CA GLY A 128 -0.15 22.04 -5.54
C GLY A 128 -0.23 20.96 -6.61
N THR A 129 0.22 21.28 -7.83
CA THR A 129 0.30 20.32 -8.94
C THR A 129 1.29 19.20 -8.65
N THR A 130 2.45 19.52 -8.10
CA THR A 130 3.50 18.54 -7.74
C THR A 130 3.02 17.60 -6.64
N ILE A 131 2.44 18.13 -5.56
CA ILE A 131 1.83 17.34 -4.48
C ILE A 131 0.75 16.41 -5.03
N THR A 132 -0.14 16.94 -5.87
CA THR A 132 -1.25 16.17 -6.46
C THR A 132 -0.73 15.02 -7.32
N ASN A 133 0.30 15.27 -8.14
CA ASN A 133 0.92 14.25 -8.97
C ASN A 133 1.61 13.15 -8.14
N GLU A 134 2.35 13.52 -7.09
CA GLU A 134 2.99 12.55 -6.20
C GLU A 134 1.96 11.71 -5.44
N ARG A 135 0.86 12.33 -4.99
CA ARG A 135 -0.26 11.61 -4.38
C ARG A 135 -0.89 10.64 -5.36
N LEU A 136 -1.17 11.08 -6.59
CA LEU A 136 -1.77 10.22 -7.62
C LEU A 136 -0.88 9.01 -7.93
N ARG A 137 0.42 9.24 -8.16
CA ARG A 137 1.40 8.18 -8.37
C ARG A 137 1.44 7.18 -7.22
N HIS A 138 1.48 7.68 -5.98
CA HIS A 138 1.48 6.84 -4.80
C HIS A 138 0.20 5.99 -4.70
N THR A 139 -0.96 6.59 -4.89
CA THR A 139 -2.24 5.87 -4.85
C THR A 139 -2.34 4.80 -5.93
N ALA A 140 -1.90 5.09 -7.16
CA ALA A 140 -1.86 4.12 -8.25
C ALA A 140 -0.93 2.96 -7.91
N HIS A 141 0.26 3.23 -7.38
CA HIS A 141 1.21 2.20 -6.97
C HIS A 141 0.67 1.31 -5.84
N LEU A 142 0.11 1.91 -4.78
CA LEU A 142 -0.51 1.16 -3.69
C LEU A 142 -1.68 0.30 -4.16
N TYR A 143 -2.50 0.83 -5.07
CA TYR A 143 -3.61 0.09 -5.63
C TYR A 143 -3.14 -1.18 -6.34
N GLN A 144 -2.07 -1.11 -7.13
CA GLN A 144 -1.49 -2.29 -7.76
C GLN A 144 -1.00 -3.32 -6.73
N LEU A 145 -0.31 -2.88 -5.68
CA LEU A 145 0.13 -3.79 -4.62
C LEU A 145 -1.04 -4.44 -3.89
N GLU A 146 -2.11 -3.71 -3.59
CA GLU A 146 -3.30 -4.27 -2.93
C GLU A 146 -4.05 -5.27 -3.84
N LEU A 147 -4.07 -5.05 -5.16
CA LEU A 147 -4.59 -6.04 -6.11
C LEU A 147 -3.77 -7.34 -6.04
N THR A 148 -2.44 -7.26 -6.16
CA THR A 148 -1.58 -8.45 -6.08
C THR A 148 -1.72 -9.19 -4.75
N ARG A 149 -1.83 -8.45 -3.64
CA ARG A 149 -2.07 -9.01 -2.31
C ARG A 149 -3.36 -9.82 -2.28
N LYS A 150 -4.45 -9.25 -2.80
CA LYS A 150 -5.76 -9.89 -2.85
C LYS A 150 -5.71 -11.16 -3.71
N ASP A 151 -5.05 -11.12 -4.85
CA ASP A 151 -4.93 -12.28 -5.75
C ASP A 151 -4.15 -13.44 -5.12
N ILE A 152 -3.12 -13.13 -4.31
CA ILE A 152 -2.39 -14.16 -3.57
C ILE A 152 -3.23 -14.70 -2.42
N GLU A 153 -3.94 -13.83 -1.69
CA GLU A 153 -4.88 -14.25 -0.63
C GLU A 153 -5.96 -15.19 -1.18
N THR A 154 -6.57 -14.85 -2.33
CA THR A 154 -7.57 -15.71 -2.97
C THR A 154 -6.97 -17.04 -3.43
N ARG A 155 -5.77 -17.05 -4.03
CA ARG A 155 -5.09 -18.29 -4.42
C ARG A 155 -4.81 -19.19 -3.22
N ILE A 156 -4.31 -18.64 -2.12
CA ILE A 156 -4.04 -19.38 -0.88
C ILE A 156 -5.35 -19.96 -0.32
N ASP A 157 -6.42 -19.18 -0.32
CA ASP A 157 -7.72 -19.62 0.18
C ASP A 157 -8.37 -20.66 -0.74
N GLU A 158 -8.21 -20.57 -2.05
CA GLU A 158 -8.66 -21.57 -3.01
C GLU A 158 -7.90 -22.89 -2.83
N GLU A 159 -6.57 -22.85 -2.67
CA GLU A 159 -5.77 -24.05 -2.38
C GLU A 159 -6.17 -24.69 -1.05
N ARG A 160 -6.44 -23.88 -0.02
CA ARG A 160 -7.00 -24.36 1.25
C ARG A 160 -8.35 -25.03 1.04
N ARG A 161 -9.29 -24.37 0.35
CA ARG A 161 -10.62 -24.94 0.04
C ARG A 161 -10.52 -26.22 -0.77
N ARG A 162 -9.61 -26.30 -1.75
CA ARG A 162 -9.38 -27.53 -2.54
C ARG A 162 -8.85 -28.67 -1.69
N ARG A 163 -7.89 -28.39 -0.79
CA ARG A 163 -7.36 -29.39 0.16
C ARG A 163 -8.45 -29.85 1.12
N ASP A 164 -9.24 -28.92 1.62
CA ASP A 164 -10.33 -29.18 2.57
C ASP A 164 -11.49 -29.97 1.91
N ALA A 165 -11.77 -29.73 0.62
CA ALA A 165 -12.80 -30.45 -0.13
C ALA A 165 -12.46 -31.92 -0.44
N GLN A 166 -11.19 -32.31 -0.34
CA GLN A 166 -10.76 -33.69 -0.58
C GLN A 166 -10.96 -34.56 0.66
N PHE A 167 -12.16 -35.14 0.77
CA PHE A 167 -12.47 -36.14 1.79
C PHE A 167 -11.70 -37.46 1.52
N PRO A 168 -11.01 -38.04 2.51
CA PRO A 168 -10.25 -39.28 2.33
C PRO A 168 -11.20 -40.47 2.11
N LEU A 169 -10.84 -41.32 1.16
CA LEU A 169 -11.65 -42.48 0.77
C LEU A 169 -11.35 -43.72 1.63
N SER A 170 -10.19 -43.75 2.29
CA SER A 170 -9.73 -44.86 3.13
C SER A 170 -9.13 -44.39 4.46
N LEU A 171 -9.03 -45.30 5.43
CA LEU A 171 -8.35 -45.08 6.70
C LEU A 171 -6.88 -44.65 6.53
N ALA A 172 -6.16 -45.26 5.59
CA ALA A 172 -4.76 -44.94 5.33
C ALA A 172 -4.62 -43.50 4.79
N GLU A 173 -5.52 -43.08 3.89
CA GLU A 173 -5.57 -41.71 3.42
C GLU A 173 -5.92 -40.73 4.55
N PHE A 174 -6.86 -41.08 5.44
CA PHE A 174 -7.19 -40.26 6.59
C PHE A 174 -5.98 -40.02 7.49
N GLN A 175 -5.21 -41.07 7.81
CA GLN A 175 -4.00 -40.95 8.64
C GLN A 175 -2.88 -40.15 7.96
N ALA A 176 -2.80 -40.19 6.62
CA ALA A 176 -1.84 -39.41 5.85
C ALA A 176 -2.18 -37.91 5.77
N LYS A 177 -3.43 -37.51 6.06
CA LYS A 177 -3.84 -36.10 6.03
C LYS A 177 -3.23 -35.31 7.20
N PRO A 178 -3.04 -33.99 7.04
CA PRO A 178 -2.71 -33.08 8.13
C PRO A 178 -3.67 -33.21 9.34
N ARG A 179 -3.14 -33.02 10.55
CA ARG A 179 -3.87 -33.23 11.81
C ARG A 179 -5.14 -32.38 11.91
N ASP A 180 -5.13 -31.15 11.42
CA ASP A 180 -6.30 -30.27 11.38
C ASP A 180 -7.44 -30.83 10.51
N ILE A 181 -7.12 -31.41 9.35
CA ILE A 181 -8.09 -32.09 8.49
C ILE A 181 -8.62 -33.36 9.18
N GLN A 182 -7.74 -34.15 9.81
CA GLN A 182 -8.15 -35.33 10.59
C GLN A 182 -9.16 -34.97 11.67
N ILE A 183 -8.90 -33.89 12.41
CA ILE A 183 -9.78 -33.38 13.47
C ILE A 183 -11.16 -32.99 12.93
N ARG A 184 -11.21 -32.30 11.79
CA ARG A 184 -12.49 -31.89 11.18
C ARG A 184 -13.29 -33.11 10.74
N ILE A 185 -12.64 -34.08 10.11
CA ILE A 185 -13.28 -35.33 9.68
C ILE A 185 -13.74 -36.15 10.90
N ALA A 186 -12.92 -36.22 11.95
CA ALA A 186 -13.29 -36.86 13.22
C ALA A 186 -14.52 -36.19 13.85
N THR A 187 -14.55 -34.85 13.87
CA THR A 187 -15.69 -34.06 14.34
C THR A 187 -16.93 -34.32 13.50
N TRP A 188 -16.77 -34.47 12.19
CA TRP A 188 -17.86 -34.84 11.29
C TRP A 188 -18.37 -36.25 11.57
N LEU A 189 -17.49 -37.25 11.73
CA LEU A 189 -17.85 -38.64 11.99
C LEU A 189 -18.65 -38.78 13.30
N SER A 190 -18.24 -38.07 14.36
CA SER A 190 -18.90 -38.09 15.67
C SER A 190 -20.12 -37.17 15.78
N ALA A 191 -20.42 -36.34 14.78
CA ALA A 191 -21.52 -35.38 14.82
C ALA A 191 -22.88 -35.98 14.48
N ASP A 192 -23.94 -35.27 14.88
CA ASP A 192 -25.33 -35.56 14.50
C ASP A 192 -25.57 -35.30 13.01
N ASN A 193 -26.60 -35.92 12.43
CA ASN A 193 -26.91 -35.82 11.00
C ASN A 193 -27.07 -34.38 10.50
N ILE A 194 -27.73 -33.50 11.28
CA ILE A 194 -27.90 -32.08 10.92
C ILE A 194 -26.56 -31.35 10.80
N LYS A 195 -25.64 -31.64 11.73
CA LYS A 195 -24.31 -31.03 11.75
C LYS A 195 -23.41 -31.64 10.67
N LYS A 196 -23.57 -32.94 10.37
CA LYS A 196 -22.92 -33.61 9.25
C LYS A 196 -23.27 -32.97 7.91
N GLU A 197 -24.56 -32.73 7.64
CA GLU A 197 -25.00 -32.05 6.41
C GLU A 197 -24.47 -30.62 6.31
N ARG A 198 -24.49 -29.86 7.42
CA ARG A 198 -23.92 -28.50 7.44
C ARG A 198 -22.43 -28.50 7.08
N MET A 199 -21.65 -29.38 7.71
CA MET A 199 -20.22 -29.49 7.44
C MET A 199 -19.93 -29.99 6.01
N MET A 200 -20.76 -30.89 5.46
CA MET A 200 -20.63 -31.30 4.06
C MET A 200 -20.84 -30.13 3.11
N ASN A 201 -21.84 -29.27 3.36
CA ASN A 201 -22.05 -28.06 2.56
C ASN A 201 -20.93 -27.04 2.72
N GLU A 202 -20.42 -26.87 3.95
CA GLU A 202 -19.34 -25.93 4.26
C GLU A 202 -18.01 -26.31 3.61
N PHE A 203 -17.64 -27.59 3.66
CA PHE A 203 -16.38 -28.09 3.09
C PHE A 203 -16.53 -28.64 1.66
N GLY A 204 -17.74 -28.63 1.09
CA GLY A 204 -18.01 -29.12 -0.26
C GLY A 204 -17.86 -30.64 -0.41
N TRP A 205 -18.05 -31.40 0.67
CA TRP A 205 -17.94 -32.85 0.65
C TRP A 205 -19.15 -33.52 0.01
N VAL A 206 -18.90 -34.47 -0.88
CA VAL A 206 -19.97 -35.22 -1.55
C VAL A 206 -20.36 -36.43 -0.70
N TRP A 207 -21.66 -36.64 -0.46
CA TRP A 207 -22.20 -37.79 0.29
C TRP A 207 -21.59 -39.14 -0.12
N ARG A 208 -21.33 -39.32 -1.41
CA ARG A 208 -20.73 -40.55 -1.95
C ARG A 208 -19.31 -40.79 -1.45
N GLN A 209 -18.52 -39.74 -1.28
CA GLN A 209 -17.14 -39.80 -0.78
C GLN A 209 -17.10 -40.09 0.72
N THR A 210 -18.03 -39.51 1.48
CA THR A 210 -18.04 -39.65 2.94
C THR A 210 -18.56 -41.00 3.43
N LYS A 211 -19.21 -41.78 2.55
CA LYS A 211 -19.87 -43.05 2.89
C LYS A 211 -18.90 -44.14 3.34
N SER A 212 -17.73 -44.27 2.68
CA SER A 212 -16.76 -45.33 3.00
C SER A 212 -16.24 -45.19 4.42
N LEU A 213 -15.74 -44.00 4.76
CA LEU A 213 -15.18 -43.71 6.07
C LEU A 213 -16.24 -43.71 7.19
N ALA A 214 -17.48 -43.27 6.88
CA ALA A 214 -18.60 -43.37 7.82
C ALA A 214 -18.95 -44.83 8.14
N TRP A 215 -18.89 -45.71 7.13
CA TRP A 215 -19.10 -47.14 7.31
C TRP A 215 -17.95 -47.78 8.11
N GLU A 216 -16.70 -47.43 7.80
CA GLU A 216 -15.53 -47.89 8.58
C GLU A 216 -15.61 -47.44 10.04
N TYR A 217 -16.04 -46.20 10.30
CA TYR A 217 -16.26 -45.69 11.65
C TYR A 217 -17.35 -46.45 12.42
N GLY A 218 -18.42 -46.88 11.74
CA GLY A 218 -19.47 -47.69 12.35
C GLY A 218 -19.08 -49.15 12.59
N THR A 219 -18.11 -49.67 11.83
CA THR A 219 -17.75 -51.10 11.83
C THR A 219 -16.50 -51.39 12.66
N ASN A 220 -15.52 -50.49 12.65
CA ASN A 220 -14.23 -50.67 13.32
C ASN A 220 -14.17 -49.88 14.64
N GLU A 221 -14.30 -50.58 15.77
CA GLU A 221 -14.24 -49.98 17.11
C GLU A 221 -12.85 -49.42 17.45
N GLU A 222 -11.75 -49.95 16.90
CA GLU A 222 -10.41 -49.39 17.09
C GLU A 222 -10.29 -48.02 16.44
N PHE A 223 -10.83 -47.87 15.23
CA PHE A 223 -10.84 -46.60 14.52
C PHE A 223 -11.71 -45.56 15.25
N LYS A 224 -12.89 -45.97 15.70
CA LYS A 224 -13.82 -45.14 16.45
C LYS A 224 -13.23 -44.64 17.77
N THR A 225 -12.61 -45.52 18.55
CA THR A 225 -11.91 -45.13 19.79
C THR A 225 -10.72 -44.21 19.50
N GLY A 226 -9.99 -44.44 18.40
CA GLY A 226 -8.94 -43.53 17.93
C GLY A 226 -9.44 -42.12 17.62
N ILE A 227 -10.61 -41.99 16.97
CA ILE A 227 -11.25 -40.72 16.69
C ILE A 227 -11.71 -40.00 17.96
N LEU A 228 -12.32 -40.71 18.91
CA LEU A 228 -12.74 -40.12 20.17
C LEU A 228 -11.54 -39.58 20.96
N ARG A 229 -10.44 -40.34 21.03
CA ARG A 229 -9.18 -39.88 21.63
C ARG A 229 -8.63 -38.64 20.93
N LEU A 230 -8.68 -38.59 19.59
CA LEU A 230 -8.23 -37.43 18.83
C LEU A 230 -9.01 -36.17 19.25
N LEU A 231 -10.33 -36.27 19.43
CA LEU A 231 -11.18 -35.17 19.87
C LEU A 231 -10.94 -34.79 21.34
N GLU A 232 -10.77 -35.76 22.23
CA GLU A 232 -10.43 -35.53 23.65
C GLU A 232 -9.12 -34.76 23.82
N THR A 233 -8.11 -35.03 22.98
CA THR A 233 -6.83 -34.28 23.03
C THR A 233 -6.99 -32.81 22.69
N LEU A 234 -8.04 -32.42 21.97
CA LEU A 234 -8.32 -31.01 21.67
C LEU A 234 -9.05 -30.33 22.82
N ASP A 235 -10.07 -31.00 23.37
CA ASP A 235 -10.81 -30.47 24.52
C ASP A 235 -9.92 -30.29 25.74
N SER A 236 -8.93 -31.16 25.93
CA SER A 236 -7.92 -31.08 26.99
C SER A 236 -6.93 -29.92 26.83
N ARG A 237 -6.80 -29.39 25.60
CA ARG A 237 -5.85 -28.31 25.26
C ARG A 237 -6.50 -26.92 25.32
N ASP A 238 -7.81 -26.85 25.53
CA ASP A 238 -8.52 -25.59 25.79
C ASP A 238 -8.35 -25.19 27.27
N PRO A 239 -7.52 -24.17 27.59
CA PRO A 239 -7.29 -23.75 28.97
C PRO A 239 -8.54 -23.17 29.65
N ARG A 240 -9.63 -22.91 28.91
CA ARG A 240 -10.90 -22.40 29.44
C ARG A 240 -11.83 -23.49 29.98
N LYS A 241 -11.51 -24.77 29.74
CA LYS A 241 -12.31 -25.92 30.19
C LYS A 241 -11.74 -26.65 31.41
N LYS A 242 -10.66 -26.15 32.01
CA LYS A 242 -10.17 -26.73 33.27
C LYS A 242 -11.19 -26.43 34.39
N PRO A 243 -11.70 -27.45 35.10
CA PRO A 243 -12.48 -27.20 36.30
C PRO A 243 -11.57 -26.50 37.33
N ILE A 244 -12.12 -25.47 37.97
CA ILE A 244 -11.53 -24.81 39.15
C ILE A 244 -11.52 -25.81 40.31
#